data_AF-A0A659NQC1-F1
#
_entry.id   AF-A0A659NQC1-F1
#
_cell.length_a   1.000
_cell.length_b   1.000
_cell.length_c   1.000
_cell.angle_alpha   90.00
_cell.angle_beta   90.00
_cell.angle_gamma   90.00
#
_symmetry.space_group_name_H-M   'P 1'
#
loop_
_entity.id
_entity.type
_entity.pdbx_description
1 polymer ?
#
loop_
_entity_poly.entity_id
_entity_poly.type
_entity_poly.pdbx_seq_one_letter_code
_entity_poly.pdbx_strand_id
1 'polypeptide(L)'
;LSGANSYTGGTTISGGTLVATNVEALGSGDVTDNAVLELNTGGTFDNVISGSGQVVKSGDEMLTLSGANSYTGGTTISGGTLVA
;
A
#
# COMPACT_ATOMS: atom_id res chain seq x y z
N LEU A 1 -0.80 10.14 -3.49
CA LEU A 1 -0.02 9.96 -4.73
C LEU A 1 -0.92 9.29 -5.76
N SER A 2 -1.06 9.86 -6.96
CA SER A 2 -2.14 9.52 -7.90
C SER A 2 -1.69 9.17 -9.32
N GLY A 3 -0.41 9.35 -9.65
CA GLY A 3 0.16 8.97 -10.95
C GLY A 3 1.20 7.88 -10.79
N ALA A 4 1.43 7.12 -11.86
CA ALA A 4 2.50 6.14 -11.92
C ALA A 4 3.87 6.79 -11.66
N ASN A 5 4.72 6.12 -10.91
CA ASN A 5 6.04 6.61 -10.54
C ASN A 5 7.10 5.60 -10.96
N SER A 6 8.16 6.03 -11.66
CA SER A 6 9.27 5.14 -12.06
C SER A 6 10.37 5.03 -11.00
N TYR A 7 10.14 5.56 -9.80
CA TYR A 7 11.06 5.43 -8.67
C TYR A 7 11.24 3.97 -8.27
N THR A 8 12.49 3.54 -8.17
CA THR A 8 12.84 2.14 -7.86
C THR A 8 13.36 1.97 -6.44
N GLY A 9 13.60 3.07 -5.71
CA GLY A 9 13.99 3.01 -4.30
C GLY A 9 12.82 2.64 -3.40
N GLY A 10 13.12 2.19 -2.19
CA GLY A 10 12.09 1.92 -1.19
C GLY A 10 11.41 3.19 -0.70
N THR A 11 10.20 3.01 -0.16
CA THR A 11 9.43 4.06 0.52
C THR A 11 9.35 3.73 2.02
N THR A 12 9.71 4.69 2.88
CA THR A 12 9.54 4.56 4.34
C THR A 12 8.48 5.53 4.83
N ILE A 13 7.45 5.02 5.49
CA ILE A 13 6.40 5.81 6.13
C ILE A 13 6.67 5.81 7.64
N SER A 14 7.32 6.86 8.14
CA SER A 14 7.68 6.94 9.57
C SER A 14 6.56 7.52 10.45
N GLY A 15 5.54 8.13 9.86
CA GLY A 15 4.48 8.82 10.58
C GLY A 15 3.37 9.30 9.64
N GLY A 16 2.18 9.56 10.22
CA GLY A 16 1.01 10.05 9.49
C GLY A 16 0.37 9.00 8.57
N THR A 17 -0.37 9.48 7.58
CA THR A 17 -1.04 8.64 6.58
C THR A 17 -0.53 8.99 5.19
N LEU A 18 -0.02 7.98 4.48
CA LEU A 18 0.28 8.09 3.05
C LEU A 18 -0.87 7.49 2.25
N VAL A 19 -1.57 8.32 1.47
CA VAL A 19 -2.66 7.87 0.60
C VAL A 19 -2.15 7.67 -0.83
N ALA A 20 -2.26 6.45 -1.35
CA ALA A 20 -2.02 6.12 -2.75
C ALA A 20 -3.36 5.84 -3.46
N THR A 21 -3.63 6.60 -4.51
CA THR A 21 -4.86 6.46 -5.32
C THR A 21 -4.60 5.83 -6.69
N ASN A 22 -3.37 5.36 -6.91
CA ASN A 22 -2.93 4.61 -8.08
C ASN A 22 -1.94 3.55 -7.60
N VAL A 23 -2.02 2.35 -8.15
CA VAL A 23 -1.25 1.19 -7.67
C VAL A 23 0.25 1.30 -7.96
N GLU A 24 0.63 2.05 -8.99
CA GLU A 24 2.03 2.30 -9.37
C GLU A 24 2.60 3.58 -8.73
N ALA A 25 1.85 4.22 -7.82
CA ALA A 25 2.20 5.55 -7.31
C ALA A 25 3.43 5.57 -6.40
N LEU A 26 3.78 4.42 -5.81
CA LEU A 26 4.96 4.23 -4.97
C LEU A 26 6.17 3.67 -5.75
N GLY A 27 6.01 3.48 -7.06
CA GLY A 27 7.02 2.87 -7.91
C GLY A 27 7.22 1.38 -7.62
N SER A 28 8.42 0.87 -7.83
CA SER A 28 8.69 -0.58 -7.78
C SER A 28 9.49 -1.04 -6.54
N GLY A 29 9.92 -0.11 -5.68
CA GLY A 29 10.66 -0.45 -4.46
C GLY A 29 9.74 -0.79 -3.30
N ASP A 30 10.23 -1.58 -2.35
CA ASP A 30 9.45 -2.03 -1.19
C ASP A 30 8.99 -0.89 -0.29
N VAL A 31 7.94 -1.15 0.49
CA VAL A 31 7.37 -0.22 1.46
C VAL A 31 7.69 -0.68 2.88
N THR A 32 8.36 0.16 3.64
CA THR A 32 8.47 0.05 5.11
C THR A 32 7.44 0.98 5.73
N ASP A 33 6.30 0.43 6.13
CA ASP A 33 5.22 1.16 6.80
C ASP A 33 5.34 1.03 8.32
N ASN A 34 5.59 2.15 9.00
CA ASN A 34 5.59 2.26 10.45
C ASN A 34 4.45 3.16 10.96
N ALA A 35 3.51 3.55 10.08
CA ALA A 35 2.37 4.39 10.43
C ALA A 35 1.11 3.91 9.71
N VAL A 36 0.62 4.64 8.70
CA VAL A 36 -0.55 4.23 7.91
C VAL A 36 -0.28 4.36 6.42
N LEU A 37 -0.40 3.25 5.69
CA LEU A 37 -0.51 3.21 4.24
C LEU A 37 -1.97 3.01 3.83
N GLU A 38 -2.57 4.02 3.21
CA GLU A 38 -3.92 3.93 2.65
C GLU A 38 -3.87 3.69 1.13
N LEU A 39 -4.43 2.56 0.70
CA LEU A 39 -4.58 2.17 -0.69
C LEU A 39 -6.02 2.44 -1.14
N ASN A 40 -6.23 3.62 -1.72
CA ASN A 40 -7.49 4.05 -2.33
C ASN A 40 -7.47 3.80 -3.84
N THR A 41 -7.27 2.54 -4.22
CA THR A 41 -7.12 2.13 -5.62
C THR A 41 -7.55 0.66 -5.79
N GLY A 42 -7.55 0.20 -7.04
CA GLY A 42 -7.71 -1.20 -7.42
C GLY A 42 -6.51 -1.71 -8.21
N GLY A 43 -6.54 -2.99 -8.60
CA GLY A 43 -5.48 -3.64 -9.37
C GLY A 43 -4.53 -4.48 -8.51
N THR A 44 -3.28 -4.62 -8.94
CA THR A 44 -2.28 -5.44 -8.25
C THR A 44 -1.17 -4.56 -7.70
N PHE A 45 -0.99 -4.57 -6.39
CA PHE A 45 0.09 -3.90 -5.69
C PHE A 45 1.19 -4.91 -5.39
N ASP A 46 2.29 -4.80 -6.14
CA ASP A 46 3.35 -5.81 -6.18
C ASP A 46 4.48 -5.56 -5.17
N ASN A 47 4.56 -4.35 -4.60
CA ASN A 47 5.60 -3.98 -3.65
C ASN A 47 5.41 -4.77 -2.34
N VAL A 48 6.52 -5.21 -1.74
CA VAL A 48 6.46 -5.85 -0.42
C VAL A 48 6.21 -4.79 0.64
N ILE A 49 5.18 -4.98 1.47
CA ILE A 49 4.90 -4.13 2.63
C ILE A 49 5.45 -4.81 3.88
N SER A 50 6.24 -4.07 4.65
CA SER A 50 6.87 -4.50 5.91
C SER A 50 6.69 -3.42 6.99
N GLY A 51 7.00 -3.74 8.25
CA GLY A 51 6.99 -2.78 9.36
C GLY A 51 5.79 -2.94 10.31
N SER A 52 5.66 -2.00 11.25
CA SER A 52 4.64 -2.06 12.32
C SER A 52 3.36 -1.30 12.02
N GLY A 53 3.29 -0.63 10.87
CA GLY A 53 2.17 0.21 10.44
C GLY A 53 0.94 -0.57 9.98
N GLN A 54 -0.14 0.18 9.76
CA GLN A 54 -1.43 -0.31 9.33
C GLN A 54 -1.64 -0.08 7.83
N VAL A 55 -2.10 -1.11 7.14
CA VAL A 55 -2.62 -0.97 5.78
C VAL A 55 -4.12 -0.69 5.83
N VAL A 56 -4.58 0.33 5.11
CA VAL A 56 -6.00 0.66 4.94
C VAL A 56 -6.39 0.48 3.48
N LYS A 57 -7.37 -0.38 3.19
CA LYS A 57 -7.99 -0.51 1.88
C LYS A 57 -9.28 0.30 1.86
N SER A 58 -9.30 1.42 1.15
CA SER A 58 -10.45 2.35 1.12
C SER A 58 -11.08 2.53 -0.26
N GLY A 59 -10.40 2.14 -1.35
CA GLY A 59 -10.97 2.24 -2.70
C GLY A 59 -12.14 1.26 -2.91
N ASP A 60 -13.04 1.56 -3.84
CA ASP A 60 -14.21 0.70 -4.11
C ASP A 60 -13.87 -0.55 -4.92
N GLU A 61 -12.76 -0.52 -5.66
CA GLU A 61 -12.32 -1.61 -6.54
C GLU A 61 -11.64 -2.76 -5.77
N MET A 62 -11.47 -3.89 -6.45
CA MET A 62 -10.65 -5.00 -5.95
C MET A 62 -9.17 -4.64 -6.01
N LEU A 63 -8.47 -4.86 -4.90
CA LEU A 63 -7.02 -4.77 -4.82
C LEU A 63 -6.43 -6.14 -4.47
N THR A 64 -5.40 -6.54 -5.18
CA THR A 64 -4.57 -7.69 -4.88
C THR A 64 -3.24 -7.21 -4.31
N LEU A 65 -2.89 -7.63 -3.10
CA LEU A 65 -1.54 -7.49 -2.56
C LEU A 65 -0.77 -8.76 -2.95
N SER A 66 0.05 -8.68 -3.99
CA SER A 66 0.76 -9.85 -4.52
C SER A 66 2.15 -10.05 -3.90
N GLY A 67 2.70 -9.00 -3.28
CA GLY A 67 3.98 -9.04 -2.56
C GLY A 67 3.94 -9.96 -1.34
N ALA A 68 5.11 -10.49 -0.95
CA ALA A 68 5.29 -11.30 0.25
C ALA A 68 5.26 -10.42 1.53
N ASN A 69 4.08 -9.92 1.87
CA ASN A 69 3.89 -8.94 2.93
C ASN A 69 4.23 -9.48 4.32
N SER A 70 4.89 -8.65 5.15
CA SER A 70 5.35 -8.99 6.50
C SER A 70 5.00 -7.94 7.56
N TYR A 71 4.17 -6.95 7.22
CA TYR A 71 3.72 -5.94 8.17
C TYR A 71 2.85 -6.53 9.28
N THR A 72 2.93 -5.94 10.47
CA THR A 72 2.30 -6.50 11.68
C THR A 72 1.18 -5.62 12.25
N GLY A 73 1.00 -4.39 11.78
CA GLY A 73 -0.05 -3.48 12.29
C GLY A 73 -1.47 -3.81 11.81
N GLY A 74 -1.61 -4.86 10.98
CA GLY A 74 -2.88 -5.37 10.49
C GLY A 74 -3.44 -4.58 9.30
N THR A 75 -4.62 -5.00 8.86
CA THR A 75 -5.28 -4.45 7.68
C THR A 75 -6.71 -4.04 8.00
N THR A 76 -7.07 -2.81 7.66
CA THR A 76 -8.45 -2.32 7.73
C THR A 76 -9.03 -2.25 6.33
N ILE A 77 -10.19 -2.87 6.12
CA ILE A 77 -10.92 -2.80 4.85
C ILE A 77 -12.13 -1.90 5.08
N SER A 78 -12.07 -0.67 4.56
CA SER A 78 -13.13 0.32 4.63
C SER A 78 -13.92 0.43 3.31
N GLY A 79 -13.41 -0.13 2.21
CA GLY A 79 -14.08 -0.16 0.91
C GLY A 79 -13.56 -1.28 0.00
N GLY A 80 -14.39 -1.68 -0.95
CA GLY A 80 -14.05 -2.66 -2.00
C GLY A 80 -13.72 -4.05 -1.49
N THR A 81 -12.79 -4.72 -2.18
CA THR A 81 -12.33 -6.08 -1.86
C THR A 81 -10.82 -6.12 -1.80
N LEU A 82 -10.27 -6.83 -0.81
CA LEU A 82 -8.86 -7.11 -0.70
C LEU A 82 -8.60 -8.59 -0.91
N VAL A 83 -7.63 -8.92 -1.77
CA VAL A 83 -7.04 -10.24 -1.93
C VAL A 83 -5.58 -10.12 -1.51
N ALA A 84 -5.11 -10.96 -0.60
CA ALA A 84 -3.75 -10.92 -0.05
C ALA A 84 -3.24 -12.34 0.20
#